data_AF-A0A7V1SLK9-F1
#
_entry.id   AF-A0A7V1SLK9-F1
#
_cell.length_a   1.000
_cell.length_b   1.000
_cell.length_c   1.000
_cell.angle_alpha   90.00
_cell.angle_beta   90.00
_cell.angle_gamma   90.00
#
_symmetry.space_group_name_H-M   'P 1'
#
loop_
_entity.id
_entity.type
_entity.pdbx_description
1 polymer ?
#
loop_
_entity_poly.entity_id
_entity_poly.type
_entity_poly.pdbx_seq_one_letter_code
_entity_poly.pdbx_strand_id
1 'polypeptide(L)'
;IQDKVLKGYKRGQTPVTGRAADYLEPELEGDRKKIGDLAKDDFDLLIYALYPNTGEKFLKWKYGLEERPASVKPKTLEDIRKEDAAMAAAIEQVCKTA
;
A
#
# COMPACT_ATOMS: atom_id res chain seq x y z
N ILE A 1 33.39 -8.26 -11.47
CA ILE A 1 32.59 -8.35 -10.23
C ILE A 1 31.10 -8.41 -10.57
N GLN A 2 30.60 -7.48 -11.40
CA GLN A 2 29.20 -7.42 -11.86
C GLN A 2 28.65 -8.76 -12.39
N ASP A 3 29.33 -9.41 -13.34
CA ASP A 3 28.90 -10.72 -13.89
C ASP A 3 28.77 -11.82 -12.83
N LYS A 4 29.60 -11.78 -11.78
CA LYS A 4 29.54 -12.75 -10.69
C LYS A 4 28.30 -12.52 -9.81
N VAL A 5 27.90 -11.26 -9.63
CA VAL A 5 26.74 -10.87 -8.81
C VAL A 5 25.43 -11.09 -9.55
N LEU A 6 25.41 -10.87 -10.87
CA LEU A 6 24.20 -11.00 -11.68
C LEU A 6 23.92 -12.43 -12.15
N LYS A 7 24.87 -13.37 -11.96
CA LYS A 7 24.69 -14.77 -12.34
C LYS A 7 23.44 -15.37 -11.66
N GLY A 8 22.47 -15.80 -12.47
CA GLY A 8 21.22 -16.39 -11.98
C GLY A 8 20.18 -15.38 -11.48
N TYR A 9 20.37 -14.08 -11.71
CA TYR A 9 19.39 -13.07 -11.31
C TYR A 9 18.10 -13.20 -12.13
N LYS A 10 16.96 -13.27 -11.42
CA LYS A 10 15.64 -13.57 -12.01
C LYS A 10 15.19 -12.58 -13.08
N ARG A 11 15.70 -11.34 -13.06
CA ARG A 11 15.30 -10.28 -13.99
C ARG A 11 16.31 -10.05 -15.13
N GLY A 12 17.24 -10.99 -15.32
CA GLY A 12 18.27 -10.92 -16.36
C GLY A 12 19.64 -10.57 -15.81
N GLN A 13 20.66 -10.81 -16.63
CA GLN A 13 22.07 -10.61 -16.24
C GLN A 13 22.70 -9.39 -16.92
N THR A 14 21.99 -8.80 -17.89
CA THR A 14 22.44 -7.61 -18.63
C THR A 14 21.96 -6.36 -17.89
N PRO A 15 22.86 -5.53 -17.36
CA PRO A 15 22.50 -4.26 -16.75
C PRO A 15 21.96 -3.27 -17.79
N VAL A 16 20.99 -2.46 -17.40
CA VAL A 16 20.58 -1.28 -18.18
C VAL A 16 21.61 -0.16 -17.99
N THR A 17 21.87 0.61 -19.05
CA THR A 17 22.85 1.72 -19.04
C THR A 17 22.21 3.09 -19.26
N GLY A 18 20.94 3.14 -19.70
CA GLY A 18 20.16 4.36 -19.90
C GLY A 18 19.27 4.73 -18.71
N ARG A 19 18.38 5.72 -18.93
CA ARG A 19 17.37 6.11 -17.93
C ARG A 19 16.32 5.00 -17.84
N ALA A 20 16.03 4.53 -16.62
CA ALA A 20 15.14 3.39 -16.41
C ALA A 20 13.76 3.53 -17.07
N ALA A 21 13.22 4.76 -17.14
CA ALA A 21 11.93 5.03 -17.78
C ALA A 21 11.92 4.81 -19.30
N ASP A 22 13.08 4.83 -19.97
CA ASP A 22 13.18 4.62 -21.42
C ASP A 22 12.92 3.16 -21.82
N TYR A 23 12.91 2.25 -20.84
CA TYR A 23 12.65 0.82 -21.03
C TYR A 23 11.23 0.42 -20.60
N LEU A 24 10.39 1.39 -20.21
CA LEU A 24 9.01 1.15 -19.78
C LEU A 24 8.06 1.65 -20.85
N GLU A 25 7.09 0.81 -21.21
CA GLU A 25 6.01 1.20 -22.10
C GLU A 25 4.97 2.06 -21.35
N PRO A 26 4.22 2.94 -22.03
CA PRO A 26 3.13 3.68 -21.41
C PRO A 26 2.02 2.76 -20.88
N GLU A 27 1.68 2.89 -19.58
CA GLU A 27 0.74 1.96 -18.91
C GLU A 27 -0.68 2.53 -18.70
N LEU A 28 -0.85 3.87 -18.76
CA LEU A 28 -2.10 4.54 -18.35
C LEU A 28 -3.35 4.08 -19.12
N GLU A 29 -3.23 3.79 -20.42
CA GLU A 29 -4.38 3.30 -21.20
C GLU A 29 -4.75 1.86 -20.80
N GLY A 30 -3.75 1.03 -20.51
CA GLY A 30 -3.97 -0.32 -19.99
C GLY A 30 -4.64 -0.29 -18.62
N ASP A 31 -4.20 0.62 -17.77
CA ASP A 31 -4.76 0.78 -16.43
C ASP A 31 -6.19 1.31 -16.46
N ARG A 32 -6.50 2.25 -17.36
CA ARG A 32 -7.88 2.71 -17.61
C ARG A 32 -8.81 1.55 -18.00
N LYS A 33 -8.32 0.63 -18.85
CA LYS A 33 -9.08 -0.57 -19.24
C LYS A 33 -9.28 -1.55 -18.08
N LYS A 34 -8.28 -1.73 -17.21
CA LYS A 34 -8.38 -2.64 -16.05
C LYS A 34 -9.30 -2.12 -14.96
N ILE A 35 -9.18 -0.84 -14.61
CA ILE A 35 -9.95 -0.24 -13.52
C ILE A 35 -11.41 0.06 -13.93
N GLY A 36 -11.65 0.28 -15.22
CA GLY A 36 -12.97 0.51 -15.79
C GLY A 36 -13.71 1.65 -15.09
N ASP A 37 -15.01 1.45 -14.85
CA ASP A 37 -15.91 2.46 -14.28
C ASP A 37 -15.66 2.74 -12.78
N LEU A 38 -14.74 2.01 -12.14
CA LEU A 38 -14.38 2.27 -10.75
C LEU A 38 -13.62 3.60 -10.60
N ALA A 39 -12.80 3.96 -11.59
CA ALA A 39 -12.13 5.26 -11.62
C ALA A 39 -13.08 6.30 -12.23
N LYS A 40 -13.51 7.28 -11.43
CA LYS A 40 -14.46 8.31 -11.87
C LYS A 40 -13.78 9.53 -12.49
N ASP A 41 -12.50 9.72 -12.20
CA ASP A 41 -11.67 10.80 -12.69
C ASP A 41 -10.20 10.34 -12.85
N ASP A 42 -9.35 11.24 -13.35
CA ASP A 42 -7.92 10.93 -13.53
C ASP A 42 -7.17 10.78 -12.20
N PHE A 43 -7.69 11.30 -11.08
CA PHE A 43 -7.08 11.10 -9.76
C PHE A 43 -7.28 9.67 -9.27
N ASP A 44 -8.47 9.10 -9.46
CA ASP A 44 -8.74 7.68 -9.19
C ASP A 44 -7.90 6.77 -10.11
N LEU A 45 -7.75 7.15 -11.39
CA LEU A 45 -6.88 6.43 -12.31
C LEU A 45 -5.43 6.43 -11.81
N LEU A 46 -4.93 7.58 -11.35
CA LEU A 46 -3.58 7.68 -10.79
C LEU A 46 -3.41 6.87 -9.49
N ILE A 47 -4.45 6.83 -8.63
CA ILE A 47 -4.44 5.97 -7.44
C ILE A 47 -4.24 4.50 -7.83
N TYR A 48 -4.96 4.04 -8.86
CA TYR A 48 -4.82 2.67 -9.36
C TYR A 48 -3.44 2.44 -10.01
N ALA A 49 -2.98 3.36 -10.87
CA ALA A 49 -1.69 3.21 -11.56
C ALA A 49 -0.51 3.13 -10.57
N LEU A 50 -0.53 3.94 -9.51
CA LEU A 50 0.51 3.92 -8.48
C LEU A 50 0.39 2.71 -7.54
N TYR A 51 -0.84 2.28 -7.25
CA TYR A 51 -1.13 1.24 -6.28
C TYR A 51 -2.22 0.27 -6.78
N PRO A 52 -1.96 -0.61 -7.76
CA PRO A 52 -3.02 -1.37 -8.42
C PRO A 52 -3.91 -2.16 -7.46
N ASN A 53 -3.29 -2.93 -6.56
CA ASN A 53 -4.03 -3.80 -5.63
C ASN A 53 -4.69 -3.03 -4.47
N THR A 54 -3.97 -2.10 -3.84
CA THR A 54 -4.47 -1.39 -2.65
C THR A 54 -5.29 -0.16 -3.01
N GLY A 55 -4.98 0.48 -4.12
CA GLY A 55 -5.74 1.58 -4.71
C GLY A 55 -7.11 1.12 -5.18
N GLU A 56 -7.22 0.00 -5.89
CA GLU A 56 -8.52 -0.57 -6.27
C GLU A 56 -9.39 -0.85 -5.02
N LYS A 57 -8.82 -1.52 -4.00
CA LYS A 57 -9.52 -1.77 -2.73
C LYS A 57 -9.95 -0.47 -2.05
N PHE A 58 -9.06 0.52 -2.01
CA PHE A 58 -9.36 1.83 -1.45
C PHE A 58 -10.51 2.52 -2.19
N LEU A 59 -10.55 2.47 -3.52
CA LEU A 59 -11.61 3.07 -4.32
C LEU A 59 -12.96 2.38 -4.08
N LYS A 60 -12.98 1.05 -3.92
CA LYS A 60 -14.19 0.31 -3.51
C LYS A 60 -14.71 0.78 -2.16
N TRP A 61 -13.83 1.04 -1.19
CA TRP A 61 -14.22 1.61 0.11
C TRP A 61 -14.65 3.07 0.01
N LYS A 62 -13.97 3.88 -0.82
CA LYS A 62 -14.28 5.31 -1.05
C LYS A 62 -15.68 5.47 -1.62
N TYR A 63 -16.09 4.59 -2.52
CA TYR A 63 -17.39 4.62 -3.18
C TYR A 63 -18.44 3.70 -2.53
N GLY A 64 -18.14 3.09 -1.38
CA GLY A 64 -19.10 2.27 -0.64
C GLY A 64 -19.50 0.97 -1.33
N LEU A 65 -18.70 0.48 -2.27
CA LEU A 65 -18.91 -0.81 -2.95
C LEU A 65 -18.51 -2.00 -2.05
N GLU A 66 -17.58 -1.76 -1.13
CA GLU A 66 -17.13 -2.73 -0.12
C GLU A 66 -17.03 -2.08 1.25
N GLU A 67 -17.30 -2.85 2.31
CA GLU A 67 -17.10 -2.36 3.67
C GLU A 67 -15.61 -2.28 4.00
N ARG A 68 -15.20 -1.16 4.59
CA ARG A 68 -13.85 -0.95 5.08
C ARG A 68 -13.55 -1.89 6.26
N PRO A 69 -12.43 -2.63 6.26
CA PRO A 69 -12.06 -3.49 7.38
C PRO A 69 -11.76 -2.68 8.64
N ALA A 70 -12.01 -3.27 9.82
CA ALA A 70 -11.82 -2.60 11.11
C ALA A 70 -10.37 -2.11 11.33
N SER A 71 -9.38 -2.82 10.76
CA SER A 71 -7.95 -2.49 10.87
C SER A 71 -7.56 -1.14 10.26
N VAL A 72 -8.35 -0.62 9.30
CA VAL A 72 -8.09 0.67 8.64
C VAL A 72 -9.16 1.71 9.02
N LYS A 73 -10.07 1.37 9.94
CA LYS A 73 -10.96 2.36 10.56
C LYS A 73 -10.12 3.20 11.54
N PRO A 74 -10.32 4.52 11.60
CA PRO A 74 -9.63 5.34 12.58
C PRO A 74 -10.08 4.96 14.00
N LYS A 75 -9.16 5.07 14.97
CA LYS A 75 -9.50 4.93 16.38
C LYS A 75 -10.28 6.16 16.85
N THR A 76 -11.25 5.96 17.74
CA THR A 76 -11.92 7.07 18.40
C THR A 76 -11.07 7.59 19.57
N LEU A 77 -11.35 8.82 20.03
CA LEU A 77 -10.70 9.36 21.23
C LEU A 77 -10.98 8.50 22.48
N GLU A 78 -12.14 7.86 22.54
CA GLU A 78 -12.49 6.93 23.63
C GLU A 78 -11.67 5.64 23.58
N ASP A 79 -11.41 5.10 22.39
CA ASP A 79 -10.54 3.93 22.23
C ASP A 79 -9.12 4.24 22.71
N ILE A 80 -8.60 5.42 22.35
CA ILE A 80 -7.27 5.89 22.76
C ILE A 80 -7.20 6.00 24.30
N ARG A 81 -8.20 6.64 24.94
CA ARG A 81 -8.24 6.77 26.41
C ARG A 81 -8.25 5.43 27.13
N LYS A 82 -8.97 4.43 26.60
CA LYS A 82 -9.02 3.08 27.17
C LYS A 82 -7.68 2.36 27.03
N GLU A 83 -7.02 2.49 25.88
CA GLU A 83 -5.68 1.93 25.64
C GLU A 83 -4.64 2.57 26.59
N ASP A 84 -4.67 3.89 26.76
CA ASP A 84 -3.79 4.61 27.68
C ASP A 84 -3.98 4.16 29.13
N ALA A 85 -5.23 4.01 29.57
CA ALA A 85 -5.55 3.53 30.92
C ALA A 85 -5.10 2.07 31.13
N ALA A 86 -5.32 1.20 30.14
CA ALA A 86 -4.87 -0.19 30.19
C ALA A 86 -3.34 -0.30 30.21
N MET A 87 -2.65 0.54 29.43
CA MET A 87 -1.19 0.62 29.42
C MET A 87 -0.64 1.08 30.77
N ALA A 88 -1.22 2.12 31.36
CA ALA A 88 -0.83 2.61 32.68
C ALA A 88 -1.00 1.52 33.76
N ALA A 89 -2.12 0.80 33.74
CA ALA A 89 -2.36 -0.31 34.66
C ALA A 89 -1.37 -1.47 34.45
N ALA A 90 -1.04 -1.81 33.21
CA ALA A 90 -0.06 -2.85 32.90
C ALA A 90 1.35 -2.47 33.38
N ILE A 91 1.77 -1.21 33.16
CA ILE A 91 3.06 -0.69 33.66
C ILE A 91 3.11 -0.78 35.18
N GLU A 92 2.06 -0.34 35.86
CA GLU A 92 1.98 -0.41 37.33
C GLU A 92 2.08 -1.86 37.83
N GLN A 93 1.41 -2.82 37.17
CA GLN A 93 1.51 -4.23 37.52
C GLN A 93 2.93 -4.77 37.34
N VAL A 94 3.58 -4.47 36.22
CA VAL A 94 4.96 -4.91 35.94
C VAL A 94 5.94 -4.33 36.98
N CYS A 95 5.82 -3.04 37.30
CA CYS A 95 6.67 -2.39 38.32
C CYS A 95 6.45 -2.95 39.72
N LYS A 96 5.26 -3.45 40.05
CA LYS A 96 4.99 -4.10 41.35
C LYS A 96 5.52 -5.53 41.43
N THR A 97 5.73 -6.18 40.29
CA THR A 97 6.23 -7.57 40.21
C THR A 97 7.75 -7.68 40.01
N ALA A 98 8.43 -6.54 39.83
CA ALA A 98 9.90 -6.44 39.75
C ALA A 98 10.50 -6.07 41.11
#